data_AF-D5EUY7-F1
#
_entry.id   AF-D5EUY7-F1
#
_cell.length_a   1.000
_cell.length_b   1.000
_cell.length_c   1.000
_cell.angle_alpha   90.00
_cell.angle_beta   90.00
_cell.angle_gamma   90.00
#
_symmetry.space_group_name_H-M   'P 1'
#
loop_
_entity.id
_entity.type
_entity.pdbx_description
1 polymer ?
#
loop_
_entity_poly.entity_id
_entity_poly.type
_entity_poly.pdbx_seq_one_letter_code
_entity_poly.pdbx_strand_id
1 'polypeptide(L)'
;MDIEQLFLYYYRPLCLYALHYVNHTDVVEDLIQECFVKLMEKQPIANEKAYLYTAVRNACIDYLRKKNPLSTDVQPTDLEGTITDEEAAERSLHEAELWTAIDTLPERCRMIFLMAKQDGMTYHEIAEELHISEKTVEHQLSKAIRQLRKKSNDYFYLLNLV
;
A
#
# COMPACT_ATOMS: atom_id res chain seq x y z
N MET A 1 10.23 15.64 11.14
CA MET A 1 10.92 15.25 9.90
C MET A 1 11.04 16.50 9.05
N ASP A 2 12.03 16.62 8.18
CA ASP A 2 11.89 17.61 7.09
C ASP A 2 10.81 17.13 6.10
N ILE A 3 10.42 18.00 5.17
CA ILE A 3 9.35 17.66 4.21
C ILE A 3 9.71 16.47 3.33
N GLU A 4 11.00 16.30 2.99
CA GLU A 4 11.48 15.19 2.14
C GLU A 4 11.34 13.85 2.86
N GLN A 5 11.77 13.79 4.12
CA GLN A 5 11.59 12.62 4.98
C GLN A 5 10.11 12.28 5.18
N LEU A 6 9.27 13.31 5.37
CA LEU A 6 7.84 13.12 5.54
C LEU A 6 7.19 12.56 4.26
N PHE A 7 7.61 13.07 3.09
CA PHE A 7 7.18 12.57 1.79
C PHE A 7 7.60 11.11 1.62
N LEU A 8 8.88 10.79 1.78
CA LEU A 8 9.39 9.43 1.62
C LEU A 8 8.71 8.43 2.56
N TYR A 9 8.36 8.85 3.77
CA TYR A 9 7.70 7.99 4.75
C TYR A 9 6.21 7.80 4.47
N TYR A 10 5.46 8.87 4.17
CA TYR A 10 4.00 8.82 4.05
C TYR A 10 3.47 8.66 2.63
N TYR A 11 4.28 8.83 1.58
CA TYR A 11 3.79 8.77 0.20
C TYR A 11 3.08 7.44 -0.10
N ARG A 12 3.75 6.30 0.10
CA ARG A 12 3.16 4.98 -0.17
C ARG A 12 1.93 4.68 0.72
N PRO A 13 1.97 4.88 2.06
CA PRO A 13 0.78 4.73 2.90
C PRO A 13 -0.40 5.60 2.47
N LEU A 14 -0.16 6.85 2.07
CA LEU A 14 -1.22 7.76 1.67
C LEU A 14 -1.80 7.42 0.30
N CYS A 15 -0.99 6.92 -0.63
CA CYS A 15 -1.49 6.39 -1.91
C CYS A 15 -2.41 5.18 -1.67
N LEU A 16 -1.98 4.21 -0.86
CA LEU A 16 -2.81 3.04 -0.51
C LEU A 16 -4.11 3.47 0.20
N TYR A 17 -4.01 4.45 1.11
CA TYR A 17 -5.19 4.99 1.79
C TYR A 17 -6.17 5.66 0.82
N ALA A 18 -5.66 6.46 -0.12
CA ALA A 18 -6.49 7.13 -1.13
C ALA A 18 -7.13 6.14 -2.12
N LEU A 19 -6.51 4.97 -2.37
CA LEU A 19 -7.08 3.92 -3.21
C LEU A 19 -8.36 3.32 -2.61
N HIS A 20 -8.56 3.39 -1.28
CA HIS A 20 -9.86 3.02 -0.68
C HIS A 20 -11.00 3.96 -1.08
N TYR A 21 -10.69 5.15 -1.60
CA TYR A 21 -11.67 6.13 -2.09
C TYR A 21 -11.72 6.17 -3.63
N VAL A 22 -10.56 6.22 -4.26
CA VAL A 22 -10.40 6.48 -5.70
C VAL A 22 -9.64 5.32 -6.33
N ASN A 23 -10.35 4.46 -7.06
CA ASN A 23 -9.79 3.29 -7.75
C ASN A 23 -9.03 3.65 -9.05
N HIS A 24 -8.18 4.68 -9.01
CA HIS A 24 -7.35 5.12 -10.14
C HIS A 24 -6.00 5.63 -9.62
N THR A 25 -4.95 4.84 -9.79
CA THR A 25 -3.60 5.12 -9.25
C THR A 25 -3.04 6.45 -9.71
N ASP A 26 -3.09 6.76 -11.01
CA ASP A 26 -2.55 8.03 -11.54
C ASP A 26 -3.19 9.26 -10.86
N VAL A 27 -4.51 9.21 -10.65
CA VAL A 27 -5.24 10.27 -9.96
C VAL A 27 -4.83 10.36 -8.50
N VAL A 28 -4.67 9.21 -7.84
CA VAL A 28 -4.23 9.17 -6.44
C VAL A 28 -2.87 9.81 -6.29
N GLU A 29 -1.90 9.48 -7.14
CA GLU A 29 -0.55 10.04 -7.08
C GLU A 29 -0.56 11.57 -7.20
N ASP A 30 -1.35 12.11 -8.13
CA ASP A 30 -1.53 13.56 -8.30
C ASP A 30 -2.14 14.21 -7.04
N LEU A 31 -3.18 13.62 -6.47
CA LEU A 31 -3.82 14.12 -5.25
C LEU A 31 -2.84 14.15 -4.07
N ILE A 32 -2.00 13.12 -3.91
CA ILE A 32 -0.99 13.07 -2.85
C ILE A 32 0.04 14.19 -3.05
N GLN A 33 0.54 14.38 -4.27
CA GLN A 33 1.50 15.44 -4.59
C GLN A 33 0.94 16.82 -4.24
N GLU A 34 -0.30 17.13 -4.64
CA GLU A 34 -0.96 18.39 -4.28
C GLU A 34 -1.07 18.59 -2.77
N CYS A 35 -1.33 17.52 -2.00
CA CYS A 35 -1.41 17.60 -0.55
C CYS A 35 -0.06 17.97 0.09
N PHE A 36 1.04 17.42 -0.42
CA PHE A 36 2.39 17.77 0.04
C PHE A 36 2.80 19.19 -0.36
N VAL A 37 2.44 19.64 -1.56
CA VAL A 37 2.66 21.05 -1.97
C VAL A 37 1.95 22.00 -1.00
N LYS A 38 0.68 21.75 -0.67
CA LYS A 38 -0.08 22.57 0.30
C LYS A 38 0.52 22.51 1.71
N LEU A 39 1.08 21.37 2.11
CA LEU A 39 1.76 21.22 3.40
C LEU A 39 3.00 22.13 3.49
N MET A 40 3.79 22.22 2.42
CA MET A 40 4.98 23.06 2.37
C MET A 40 4.68 24.55 2.62
N GLU A 41 3.50 25.02 2.23
CA GLU A 41 3.08 26.42 2.39
C GLU A 41 2.65 26.78 3.83
N LYS A 42 2.33 25.80 4.68
CA LYS A 42 1.66 26.01 5.98
C LYS A 42 2.52 25.85 7.23
N GLN A 43 3.78 25.42 7.11
CA GLN A 43 4.61 25.05 8.26
C GLN A 43 4.81 26.21 9.27
N PRO A 44 4.75 25.97 10.60
CA PRO A 44 4.78 24.64 11.27
C PRO A 44 3.41 24.01 11.61
N ILE A 45 3.28 22.68 11.46
CA ILE A 45 2.10 21.88 11.85
C ILE A 45 2.43 20.97 13.05
N ALA A 46 1.54 20.94 14.06
CA ALA A 46 1.77 20.17 15.29
C ALA A 46 1.65 18.64 15.12
N ASN A 47 0.77 18.18 14.23
CA ASN A 47 0.58 16.75 13.93
C ASN A 47 0.49 16.53 12.42
N GLU A 48 1.65 16.30 11.80
CA GLU A 48 1.80 16.11 10.36
C GLU A 48 1.01 14.91 9.84
N LYS A 49 0.98 13.79 10.59
CA LYS A 49 0.23 12.59 10.24
C LYS A 49 -1.27 12.89 10.14
N ALA A 50 -1.87 13.40 11.22
CA ALA A 50 -3.30 13.68 11.25
C ALA A 50 -3.69 14.70 10.17
N TYR A 51 -2.84 15.69 9.93
CA TYR A 51 -3.04 16.66 8.86
C TYR A 51 -3.03 16.00 7.47
N LEU A 52 -2.02 15.18 7.16
CA LEU A 52 -1.88 14.53 5.86
C LEU A 52 -3.06 13.61 5.53
N TYR A 53 -3.45 12.72 6.44
CA TYR A 53 -4.61 11.84 6.21
C TYR A 53 -5.90 12.64 6.02
N THR A 54 -6.11 13.70 6.80
CA THR A 54 -7.27 14.59 6.62
C THR A 54 -7.23 15.30 5.27
N ALA A 55 -6.07 15.81 4.86
CA ALA A 55 -5.90 16.51 3.59
C ALA A 55 -6.17 15.59 2.39
N VAL A 56 -5.62 14.38 2.43
CA VAL A 56 -5.80 13.36 1.39
C VAL A 56 -7.24 12.90 1.30
N ARG A 57 -7.88 12.62 2.43
CA ARG A 57 -9.31 12.28 2.49
C ARG A 57 -10.16 13.35 1.82
N ASN A 58 -9.95 14.61 2.19
CA ASN A 58 -10.71 15.72 1.63
C ASN A 58 -10.44 15.88 0.12
N ALA A 59 -9.20 15.72 -0.32
CA ALA A 59 -8.83 15.75 -1.73
C ALA A 59 -9.56 14.65 -2.54
N CYS A 60 -9.63 13.42 -2.01
CA CYS A 60 -10.37 12.32 -2.62
C CYS A 60 -11.88 12.62 -2.71
N ILE A 61 -12.48 13.11 -1.63
CA ILE A 61 -13.90 13.48 -1.59
C ILE A 61 -14.21 14.61 -2.58
N ASP A 62 -13.37 15.64 -2.64
CA ASP A 62 -13.54 16.75 -3.57
C ASP A 62 -13.43 16.31 -5.02
N TYR A 63 -12.48 15.42 -5.32
CA TYR A 63 -12.36 14.80 -6.64
C TYR A 63 -13.62 14.01 -7.02
N LEU A 64 -14.12 13.16 -6.11
CA LEU A 64 -15.30 12.33 -6.36
C LEU A 64 -16.58 13.17 -6.50
N ARG A 65 -16.75 14.22 -5.70
CA ARG A 65 -17.87 15.17 -5.82
C ARG A 65 -17.86 15.93 -7.13
N LYS A 66 -16.69 16.32 -7.65
CA LYS A 66 -16.57 16.93 -8.97
C LYS A 66 -16.98 15.95 -10.08
N LYS A 67 -16.65 14.66 -9.94
CA LYS A 67 -17.02 13.61 -10.89
C LYS A 67 -18.49 13.23 -10.81
N ASN A 68 -19.08 13.21 -9.62
CA ASN A 68 -20.50 12.92 -9.39
C ASN A 68 -21.06 13.79 -8.25
N PRO A 69 -21.63 14.97 -8.57
CA PRO A 69 -22.14 15.92 -7.56
C PRO A 69 -23.27 15.40 -6.69
N LEU A 70 -23.96 14.33 -7.11
CA LEU A 70 -25.07 13.73 -6.36
C LEU A 70 -24.59 12.70 -5.31
N SER A 71 -23.29 12.37 -5.29
CA SER A 71 -22.72 11.50 -4.28
C SER A 71 -22.58 12.24 -2.95
N THR A 72 -23.41 11.87 -1.98
CA THR A 72 -23.45 12.51 -0.66
C THR A 72 -22.68 11.75 0.43
N ASP A 73 -22.43 10.46 0.22
CA ASP A 73 -21.80 9.58 1.20
C ASP A 73 -20.59 8.89 0.56
N VAL A 74 -19.43 9.52 0.72
CA VAL A 74 -18.15 9.02 0.24
C VAL A 74 -17.42 8.45 1.45
N GLN A 75 -17.24 7.13 1.45
CA GLN A 75 -16.58 6.37 2.51
C GLN A 75 -15.47 5.52 1.89
N PRO A 76 -14.41 5.20 2.65
CA PRO A 76 -13.40 4.27 2.17
C PRO A 76 -14.00 2.87 2.07
N THR A 77 -13.57 2.14 1.04
CA THR A 77 -14.02 0.78 0.76
C THR A 77 -12.85 -0.15 0.49
N ASP A 78 -13.05 -1.44 0.76
CA ASP A 78 -12.15 -2.52 0.39
C ASP A 78 -12.92 -3.71 -0.21
N LEU A 79 -12.30 -4.88 -0.26
CA LEU A 79 -12.93 -6.11 -0.75
C LEU A 79 -14.08 -6.61 0.15
N GLU A 80 -14.08 -6.25 1.43
CA GLU A 80 -15.07 -6.68 2.42
C GLU A 80 -16.24 -5.69 2.54
N GLY A 81 -16.06 -4.44 2.09
CA GLY A 81 -17.11 -3.44 1.99
C GLY A 81 -16.66 -2.06 2.46
N THR A 82 -17.56 -1.31 3.08
CA THR A 82 -17.24 -0.01 3.68
C THR A 82 -16.47 -0.22 4.98
N ILE A 83 -15.39 0.55 5.14
CA ILE A 83 -14.54 0.57 6.34
C ILE A 83 -14.49 1.98 6.93
N THR A 84 -13.97 2.11 8.14
CA THR A 84 -13.70 3.42 8.76
C THR A 84 -12.41 4.04 8.21
N ASP A 85 -12.29 5.36 8.37
CA ASP A 85 -11.07 6.09 8.05
C ASP A 85 -9.86 5.60 8.84
N GLU A 86 -10.05 5.31 10.12
CA GLU A 86 -9.03 4.77 10.99
C GLU A 86 -8.54 3.40 10.52
N GLU A 87 -9.47 2.49 10.18
CA GLU A 87 -9.13 1.16 9.65
C GLU A 87 -8.39 1.26 8.31
N ALA A 88 -8.87 2.10 7.39
CA ALA A 88 -8.21 2.33 6.11
C ALA A 88 -6.78 2.87 6.30
N ALA A 89 -6.60 3.84 7.20
CA ALA A 89 -5.31 4.44 7.47
C ALA A 89 -4.32 3.45 8.11
N GLU A 90 -4.78 2.66 9.08
CA GLU A 90 -3.98 1.63 9.75
C GLU A 90 -3.56 0.52 8.77
N ARG A 91 -4.52 -0.02 8.01
CA ARG A 91 -4.26 -1.06 7.00
C ARG A 91 -3.27 -0.59 5.95
N SER A 92 -3.46 0.62 5.40
CA SER A 92 -2.59 1.19 4.37
C SER A 92 -1.16 1.42 4.87
N LEU A 93 -0.99 1.79 6.13
CA LEU A 93 0.33 1.93 6.74
C LEU A 93 1.04 0.58 6.83
N HIS A 94 0.35 -0.43 7.36
CA HIS A 94 0.89 -1.78 7.50
C HIS A 94 1.19 -2.42 6.15
N GLU A 95 0.32 -2.21 5.16
CA GLU A 95 0.53 -2.68 3.79
C GLU A 95 1.74 -2.00 3.14
N ALA A 96 1.92 -0.70 3.33
CA ALA A 96 3.11 0.01 2.83
C ALA A 96 4.41 -0.52 3.45
N GLU A 97 4.42 -0.83 4.74
CA GLU A 97 5.56 -1.45 5.43
C GLU A 97 5.86 -2.84 4.89
N LEU A 98 4.82 -3.65 4.65
CA LEU A 98 4.94 -4.97 4.06
C LEU A 98 5.54 -4.89 2.64
N TRP A 99 5.00 -4.03 1.78
CA TRP A 99 5.54 -3.82 0.44
C TRP A 99 6.98 -3.33 0.47
N THR A 100 7.32 -2.42 1.38
CA THR A 100 8.71 -1.97 1.57
C THR A 100 9.62 -3.13 1.98
N ALA A 101 9.14 -4.05 2.82
CA ALA A 101 9.89 -5.25 3.17
C ALA A 101 10.05 -6.20 1.96
N ILE A 102 9.00 -6.39 1.15
CA ILE A 102 9.00 -7.18 -0.09
C ILE A 102 10.02 -6.62 -1.10
N ASP A 103 10.09 -5.30 -1.25
CA ASP A 103 11.04 -4.66 -2.17
C ASP A 103 12.49 -4.96 -1.82
N THR A 104 12.78 -5.24 -0.54
CA THR A 104 14.13 -5.61 -0.08
C THR A 104 14.50 -7.08 -0.27
N LEU A 105 13.58 -7.91 -0.75
CA LEU A 105 13.87 -9.30 -1.08
C LEU A 105 14.82 -9.39 -2.28
N PRO A 106 15.73 -10.39 -2.32
CA PRO A 106 16.48 -10.69 -3.53
C PRO A 106 15.53 -10.94 -4.69
N GLU A 107 15.87 -10.46 -5.88
CA GLU A 107 15.02 -10.44 -7.07
C GLU A 107 14.28 -11.77 -7.33
N ARG A 108 15.02 -12.89 -7.36
CA ARG A 108 14.41 -14.23 -7.53
C ARG A 108 13.47 -14.63 -6.40
N CYS A 109 13.80 -14.29 -5.15
CA CYS A 109 12.93 -14.57 -4.02
C CYS A 109 11.63 -13.75 -4.12
N ARG A 110 11.74 -12.47 -4.49
CA ARG A 110 10.60 -11.57 -4.66
C ARG A 110 9.69 -12.05 -5.78
N MET A 111 10.24 -12.36 -6.95
CA MET A 111 9.48 -12.82 -8.11
C MET A 111 8.66 -14.08 -7.79
N ILE A 112 9.33 -15.13 -7.29
CA ILE A 112 8.65 -16.38 -6.91
C ILE A 112 7.61 -16.15 -5.81
N PHE A 113 7.90 -15.25 -4.86
CA PHE A 113 6.97 -14.89 -3.80
C PHE A 113 5.70 -14.22 -4.33
N LEU A 114 5.83 -13.27 -5.25
CA LEU A 114 4.70 -12.57 -5.87
C LEU A 114 3.87 -13.53 -6.74
N MET A 115 4.51 -14.39 -7.55
CA MET A 115 3.80 -15.41 -8.32
C MET A 115 2.94 -16.33 -7.42
N ALA A 116 3.47 -16.72 -6.27
CA ALA A 116 2.75 -17.60 -5.35
C ALA A 116 1.65 -16.92 -4.55
N LYS A 117 1.79 -15.62 -4.26
CA LYS A 117 0.88 -14.88 -3.36
C LYS A 117 -0.10 -14.00 -4.11
N GLN A 118 0.41 -13.13 -4.97
CA GLN A 118 -0.38 -12.20 -5.74
C GLN A 118 -1.03 -12.87 -6.96
N ASP A 119 -0.28 -13.68 -7.70
CA ASP A 119 -0.81 -14.33 -8.91
C ASP A 119 -1.55 -15.64 -8.60
N GLY A 120 -1.47 -16.13 -7.34
CA GLY A 120 -2.13 -17.35 -6.89
C GLY A 120 -1.59 -18.65 -7.51
N MET A 121 -0.40 -18.62 -8.12
CA MET A 121 0.18 -19.78 -8.80
C MET A 121 0.62 -20.85 -7.79
N THR A 122 0.40 -22.11 -8.15
CA THR A 122 0.89 -23.27 -7.42
C THR A 122 2.41 -23.43 -7.60
N TYR A 123 3.05 -24.18 -6.71
CA TYR A 123 4.49 -24.39 -6.79
C TYR A 123 4.90 -25.14 -8.07
N HIS A 124 4.00 -26.00 -8.56
CA HIS A 124 4.15 -26.70 -9.82
C HIS A 124 4.14 -25.73 -11.01
N GLU A 125 3.12 -24.87 -11.10
CA GLU A 125 3.02 -23.88 -12.18
C GLU A 125 4.22 -22.93 -12.21
N ILE A 126 4.69 -22.47 -11.04
CA ILE A 126 5.88 -21.62 -10.94
C ILE A 126 7.14 -22.38 -11.39
N ALA A 127 7.26 -23.66 -11.01
CA ALA A 127 8.39 -24.49 -11.39
C ALA A 127 8.44 -24.72 -12.91
N GLU A 128 7.29 -24.97 -13.54
CA GLU A 128 7.16 -25.11 -14.99
C GLU A 128 7.50 -23.80 -15.71
N GLU A 129 6.89 -22.69 -15.29
CA GLU A 129 7.08 -21.34 -15.89
C GLU A 129 8.55 -20.90 -15.84
N LEU A 130 9.23 -21.16 -14.72
CA LEU A 130 10.62 -20.74 -14.51
C LEU A 130 11.65 -21.81 -14.89
N HIS A 131 11.19 -22.98 -15.36
CA HIS A 131 12.03 -24.14 -15.68
C HIS A 131 13.00 -24.53 -14.54
N ILE A 132 12.47 -24.62 -13.32
CA ILE A 132 13.20 -25.04 -12.11
C ILE A 132 12.48 -26.20 -11.42
N SER A 133 13.06 -26.77 -10.36
CA SER A 133 12.36 -27.77 -9.56
C SER A 133 11.40 -27.12 -8.56
N GLU A 134 10.28 -27.79 -8.23
CA GLU A 134 9.38 -27.37 -7.14
C GLU A 134 10.14 -27.19 -5.82
N LYS A 135 11.15 -28.03 -5.56
CA LYS A 135 12.04 -27.90 -4.39
C LYS A 135 12.83 -26.58 -4.40
N THR A 136 13.19 -26.06 -5.58
CA THR A 136 13.80 -24.74 -5.71
C THR A 136 12.80 -23.64 -5.40
N VAL A 137 11.55 -23.76 -5.86
CA VAL A 137 10.45 -22.83 -5.53
C VAL A 137 10.25 -22.77 -4.01
N GLU A 138 10.10 -23.93 -3.36
CA GLU A 138 9.98 -24.04 -1.90
C GLU A 138 11.13 -23.37 -1.16
N HIS A 139 12.36 -23.59 -1.60
CA HIS A 139 13.54 -22.99 -0.99
C HIS A 139 13.54 -21.46 -1.10
N GLN A 140 13.17 -20.92 -2.26
CA GLN A 140 13.09 -19.47 -2.49
C GLN A 140 11.97 -18.84 -1.66
N LEU A 141 10.79 -19.46 -1.60
CA LEU A 141 9.67 -19.00 -0.76
C LEU A 141 10.03 -19.02 0.73
N SER A 142 10.67 -20.10 1.19
CA SER A 142 11.13 -20.22 2.58
C SER A 142 12.13 -19.12 2.94
N LYS A 143 13.02 -18.78 2.01
CA LYS A 143 13.98 -17.68 2.17
C LYS A 143 13.28 -16.31 2.21
N ALA A 144 12.32 -16.07 1.32
CA ALA A 144 11.52 -14.85 1.30
C ALA A 144 10.77 -14.65 2.62
N ILE A 145 10.00 -15.65 3.05
CA ILE A 145 9.21 -15.63 4.30
C ILE A 145 10.11 -15.34 5.52
N ARG A 146 11.27 -16.01 5.61
CA ARG A 146 12.21 -15.79 6.71
C ARG A 146 12.76 -14.36 6.72
N GLN A 147 12.97 -13.75 5.56
CA GLN A 147 13.44 -12.38 5.47
C GLN A 147 12.34 -11.37 5.80
N LEU A 148 11.10 -11.61 5.34
CA LEU A 148 9.95 -10.78 5.66
C LEU A 148 9.63 -10.80 7.16
N ARG A 149 9.64 -11.97 7.80
CA ARG A 149 9.41 -12.11 9.26
C ARG A 149 10.41 -11.33 10.11
N LYS A 150 11.63 -11.10 9.63
CA LYS A 150 12.63 -10.29 10.35
C LYS A 150 12.37 -8.78 10.25
N LYS A 151 11.60 -8.34 9.25
CA LYS A 151 11.42 -6.93 8.89
C LYS A 151 10.03 -6.40 9.21
N SER A 152 9.01 -7.24 9.13
CA SER A 152 7.61 -6.90 9.35
C SER A 152 7.10 -7.79 10.48
N ASN A 153 7.36 -7.38 11.72
CA ASN A 153 7.29 -8.25 12.89
C ASN A 153 5.85 -8.72 13.22
N ASP A 154 4.81 -8.01 12.76
CA ASP A 154 3.41 -8.30 13.13
C ASP A 154 2.40 -8.39 11.97
N TYR A 155 2.71 -7.92 10.76
CA TYR A 155 1.75 -7.85 9.64
C TYR A 155 1.77 -9.04 8.67
N PHE A 156 2.37 -10.16 9.08
CA PHE A 156 2.49 -11.34 8.23
C PHE A 156 1.13 -11.91 7.80
N TYR A 157 0.05 -11.65 8.56
CA TYR A 157 -1.30 -12.05 8.18
C TYR A 157 -1.83 -11.31 6.94
N LEU A 158 -1.33 -10.11 6.64
CA LEU A 158 -1.67 -9.34 5.44
C LEU A 158 -1.14 -10.00 4.15
N LEU A 159 -0.22 -10.97 4.25
CA LEU A 159 0.24 -11.76 3.09
C LEU A 159 -0.82 -12.69 2.48
N ASN A 160 -1.99 -12.81 3.12
CA ASN A 160 -3.13 -13.51 2.54
C ASN A 160 -4.14 -12.54 1.90
N LEU A 161 -3.90 -11.21 2.00
CA LEU A 161 -4.74 -10.15 1.45
C LEU A 161 -4.12 -9.47 0.22
N VAL A 162 -2.84 -9.75 -0.03
CA VAL A 162 -2.10 -9.39 -1.27
C VAL A 162 -1.99 -10.62 -2.13
#